data_AF-A0A7K6UH27-F1
#
_entry.id   AF-A0A7K6UH27-F1
#
_cell.length_a   1.000
_cell.length_b   1.000
_cell.length_c   1.000
_cell.angle_alpha   90.00
_cell.angle_beta   90.00
_cell.angle_gamma   90.00
#
_symmetry.space_group_name_H-M   'P 1'
#
loop_
_entity.id
_entity.type
_entity.pdbx_description
1 polymer ?
#
loop_
_entity_poly.entity_id
_entity_poly.type
_entity_poly.pdbx_seq_one_letter_code
_entity_poly.pdbx_strand_id
1 'polypeptide(L)'
;AGNKELEPLKYSKVATKVLVSRKKVESCIQGTTSLLCHCLQKGENVALVLKDLGVLLIEGKKVQMKFYHRFLERLSGKENLEKAFVQIPQLLDMVVSPVVPVASLTFSGRVIVFP
;
A
#
# COMPACT_ATOMS: atom_id res chain seq x y z
N ALA A 1 -23.63 7.59 10.09
CA ALA A 1 -22.32 6.91 9.96
C ALA A 1 -21.96 6.35 11.33
N GLY A 2 -21.81 5.03 11.44
CA GLY A 2 -21.43 4.39 12.72
C GLY A 2 -19.91 4.44 12.87
N ASN A 3 -19.42 5.06 13.95
CA ASN A 3 -18.01 4.97 14.29
C ASN A 3 -17.70 3.50 14.60
N LYS A 4 -16.73 2.92 13.89
CA LYS A 4 -16.15 1.62 14.22
C LYS A 4 -14.86 1.88 14.99
N GLU A 5 -14.80 1.38 16.21
CA GLU A 5 -13.57 1.39 16.98
C GLU A 5 -12.60 0.39 16.34
N LEU A 6 -11.42 0.87 15.95
CA LEU A 6 -10.36 0.03 15.43
C LEU A 6 -9.55 -0.51 16.61
N GLU A 7 -9.32 -1.82 16.65
CA GLU A 7 -8.42 -2.39 17.65
C GLU A 7 -7.03 -1.74 17.54
N PRO A 8 -6.44 -1.30 18.67
CA PRO A 8 -5.09 -0.77 18.66
C PRO A 8 -4.09 -1.80 18.13
N LEU A 9 -3.14 -1.35 17.31
CA LEU A 9 -2.10 -2.23 16.81
C LEU A 9 -1.26 -2.77 17.98
N LYS A 10 -1.14 -4.09 18.05
CA LYS A 10 -0.34 -4.78 19.08
C LYS A 10 1.15 -4.69 18.73
N TYR A 11 1.77 -3.53 18.97
CA TYR A 11 3.18 -3.25 18.61
C TYR A 11 4.16 -4.30 19.12
N SER A 12 3.99 -4.81 20.35
CA SER A 12 4.84 -5.87 20.91
C SER A 12 4.77 -7.18 20.11
N LYS A 13 3.58 -7.55 19.61
CA LYS A 13 3.40 -8.75 18.79
C LYS A 13 4.10 -8.60 17.44
N VAL A 14 3.99 -7.43 16.82
CA VAL A 14 4.70 -7.12 15.57
C VAL A 14 6.21 -7.15 15.82
N ALA A 15 6.69 -6.43 16.83
CA ALA A 15 8.09 -6.35 17.23
C ALA A 15 8.73 -7.74 17.42
N THR A 16 8.03 -8.64 18.11
CA THR A 16 8.47 -10.03 18.29
C THR A 16 8.54 -10.78 16.96
N LYS A 17 7.51 -10.64 16.10
CA LYS A 17 7.46 -11.31 14.79
C LYS A 17 8.57 -10.85 13.84
N VAL A 18 8.93 -9.57 13.88
CA VAL A 18 9.96 -8.98 13.00
C VAL A 18 11.33 -8.82 13.69
N LEU A 19 11.49 -9.36 14.90
CA LEU A 19 12.74 -9.35 15.68
C LEU A 19 13.37 -7.96 15.85
N VAL A 20 12.54 -6.94 16.10
CA VAL A 20 13.00 -5.58 16.42
C VAL A 20 12.37 -5.07 17.70
N SER A 21 12.88 -3.96 18.25
CA SER A 21 12.31 -3.36 19.44
C SER A 21 10.91 -2.78 19.18
N ARG A 22 10.04 -2.82 20.19
CA ARG A 22 8.72 -2.17 20.17
C ARG A 22 8.83 -0.70 19.75
N LYS A 23 9.79 0.04 20.32
CA LYS A 23 10.04 1.45 19.98
C LYS A 23 10.34 1.64 18.50
N LYS A 24 11.15 0.75 17.89
CA LYS A 24 11.44 0.82 16.46
C LYS A 24 10.18 0.62 15.62
N VAL A 25 9.33 -0.34 15.97
CA VAL A 25 8.05 -0.56 15.28
C VAL A 25 7.14 0.67 15.40
N GLU A 26 6.98 1.23 16.61
CA GLU A 26 6.17 2.42 16.85
C GLU A 26 6.67 3.62 16.03
N SER A 27 7.98 3.91 16.08
CA SER A 27 8.56 5.02 15.32
C SER A 27 8.42 4.84 13.80
N CYS A 28 8.59 3.62 13.29
CA CYS A 28 8.40 3.35 11.86
C CYS A 28 6.95 3.58 11.42
N ILE A 29 5.99 3.12 12.21
CA ILE A 29 4.56 3.26 11.90
C ILE A 29 4.14 4.73 11.97
N GLN A 30 4.56 5.44 13.02
CA GLN A 30 4.32 6.87 13.15
C GLN A 30 4.94 7.65 11.99
N GLY A 31 6.23 7.44 11.69
CA GLY A 31 6.91 8.13 10.59
C GLY A 31 6.25 7.89 9.24
N THR A 32 5.86 6.65 8.95
CA THR A 32 5.15 6.29 7.71
C THR A 32 3.78 6.96 7.64
N THR A 33 3.01 6.90 8.73
CA THR A 33 1.66 7.49 8.78
C THR A 33 1.73 9.00 8.65
N SER A 34 2.67 9.65 9.32
CA SER A 34 2.89 11.10 9.23
C SER A 34 3.26 11.52 7.80
N LEU A 35 4.13 10.77 7.12
CA LEU A 35 4.48 11.04 5.73
C LEU A 35 3.27 10.89 4.80
N LEU A 36 2.49 9.82 4.94
CA LEU A 36 1.27 9.61 4.16
C LEU A 36 0.27 10.75 4.39
N CYS A 37 0.02 11.12 5.65
CA CYS A 37 -0.84 12.24 6.00
C CYS A 37 -0.35 13.56 5.38
N HIS A 38 0.95 13.82 5.41
CA HIS A 38 1.54 15.01 4.80
C HIS A 38 1.29 15.05 3.29
N CYS A 39 1.61 13.98 2.56
CA CYS A 39 1.38 13.91 1.12
C CYS A 39 -0.10 14.13 0.76
N LEU A 40 -1.02 13.54 1.53
CA LEU A 40 -2.46 13.71 1.35
C LEU A 40 -2.94 15.14 1.61
N GLN A 41 -2.50 15.75 2.71
CA GLN A 41 -2.89 17.10 3.09
C GLN A 41 -2.43 18.15 2.07
N LYS A 42 -1.24 17.96 1.51
CA LYS A 42 -0.65 18.84 0.50
C LYS A 42 -1.14 18.53 -0.92
N GLY A 43 -1.82 17.41 -1.11
CA GLY A 43 -2.21 16.93 -2.43
C GLY A 43 -1.01 16.67 -3.34
N GLU A 44 0.07 16.11 -2.76
CA GLU A 44 1.28 15.81 -3.53
C GLU A 44 1.02 14.70 -4.53
N ASN A 45 1.50 14.87 -5.75
CA ASN A 45 1.55 13.80 -6.73
C ASN A 45 2.76 12.92 -6.41
N VAL A 46 2.54 11.71 -5.90
CA VAL A 46 3.62 10.80 -5.45
C VAL A 46 3.21 9.33 -5.55
N ALA A 47 4.15 8.49 -5.98
CA ALA A 47 4.05 7.03 -5.89
C ALA A 47 4.82 6.53 -4.67
N LEU A 48 4.11 5.81 -3.80
CA LEU A 48 4.68 5.21 -2.60
C LEU A 48 4.76 3.70 -2.84
N VAL A 49 5.97 3.17 -3.03
CA VAL A 49 6.20 1.74 -3.23
C VAL A 49 6.19 1.03 -1.89
N LEU A 50 5.22 0.14 -1.71
CA LEU A 50 5.14 -0.79 -0.59
C LEU A 50 5.69 -2.12 -1.09
N LYS A 51 6.95 -2.39 -0.76
CA LYS A 51 7.66 -3.59 -1.23
C LYS A 51 6.83 -4.84 -0.99
N ASP A 52 6.77 -5.71 -2.00
CA ASP A 52 5.99 -6.95 -2.01
C ASP A 52 4.45 -6.82 -1.94
N LEU A 53 3.91 -5.62 -1.72
CA LEU A 53 2.46 -5.36 -1.71
C LEU A 53 1.98 -4.68 -2.99
N GLY A 54 2.60 -3.55 -3.36
CA GLY A 54 2.17 -2.74 -4.49
C GLY A 54 2.62 -1.28 -4.41
N VAL A 55 1.90 -0.40 -5.08
CA VAL A 55 2.16 1.04 -5.16
C VAL A 55 0.90 1.80 -4.75
N LEU A 56 1.03 2.67 -3.75
CA LEU A 56 -0.01 3.64 -3.40
C LEU A 56 0.25 4.93 -4.18
N LEU A 57 -0.68 5.30 -5.05
CA LEU A 57 -0.64 6.51 -5.85
C LEU A 57 -1.46 7.59 -5.17
N ILE A 58 -0.84 8.76 -4.99
CA ILE A 58 -1.53 9.99 -4.59
C ILE A 58 -1.41 10.95 -5.77
N GLU A 59 -2.55 11.43 -6.27
CA GLU A 59 -2.64 12.39 -7.37
C GLU A 59 -3.65 13.48 -6.99
N GLY A 60 -3.15 14.65 -6.61
CA GLY A 60 -3.93 15.69 -5.95
C GLY A 60 -4.62 15.13 -4.71
N LYS A 61 -5.95 15.12 -4.70
CA LYS A 61 -6.76 14.57 -3.58
C LYS A 61 -7.21 13.12 -3.81
N LYS A 62 -6.82 12.50 -4.92
CA LYS A 62 -7.18 11.11 -5.23
C LYS A 62 -6.10 10.17 -4.73
N VAL A 63 -6.53 9.06 -4.16
CA VAL A 63 -5.65 8.00 -3.67
C VAL A 63 -6.08 6.71 -4.31
N GLN A 64 -5.15 5.99 -4.92
CA GLN A 64 -5.41 4.69 -5.53
C GLN A 64 -4.31 3.70 -5.16
N MET A 65 -4.70 2.53 -4.66
CA MET A 65 -3.77 1.43 -4.47
C MET A 65 -3.72 0.60 -5.76
N LYS A 66 -2.50 0.28 -6.21
CA LYS A 66 -2.24 -0.74 -7.23
C LYS A 66 -1.44 -1.87 -6.62
N PHE A 67 -1.90 -3.10 -6.73
CA PHE A 67 -1.29 -4.26 -6.11
C PHE A 67 -0.41 -5.03 -7.07
N TYR A 68 0.65 -5.65 -6.56
CA TYR A 68 1.37 -6.65 -7.34
C TYR A 68 0.53 -7.92 -7.45
N HIS A 69 0.50 -8.53 -8.63
CA HIS A 69 -0.24 -9.78 -8.86
C HIS A 69 0.12 -10.87 -7.84
N ARG A 70 1.44 -11.07 -7.61
CA ARG A 70 1.97 -12.03 -6.64
C ARG A 70 1.50 -11.78 -5.20
N PHE A 71 1.19 -10.53 -4.85
CA PHE A 71 0.62 -10.21 -3.54
C PHE A 71 -0.83 -10.70 -3.45
N LEU A 72 -1.64 -10.38 -4.45
CA LEU A 72 -3.05 -10.80 -4.51
C LEU A 72 -3.18 -12.32 -4.56
N GLU A 73 -2.33 -13.01 -5.33
CA GLU A 73 -2.30 -14.48 -5.38
C GLU A 73 -1.99 -15.09 -4.01
N ARG A 74 -1.04 -14.52 -3.26
CA ARG A 74 -0.70 -15.00 -1.91
C ARG A 74 -1.82 -14.79 -0.90
N LEU A 75 -2.63 -13.74 -1.06
CA LEU A 75 -3.74 -13.44 -0.17
C LEU A 75 -4.99 -14.27 -0.47
N SER A 76 -5.35 -14.38 -1.74
CA SER A 76 -6.64 -14.93 -2.15
C SER A 76 -6.55 -16.36 -2.71
N GLY A 77 -5.36 -16.80 -3.08
CA GLY A 77 -5.14 -18.00 -3.89
C GLY A 77 -5.37 -17.72 -5.39
N LYS A 78 -4.62 -18.42 -6.24
CA LYS A 78 -4.63 -18.21 -7.69
C LYS A 78 -6.02 -18.39 -8.32
N GLU A 79 -6.69 -19.50 -8.03
CA GLU A 79 -8.01 -19.80 -8.62
C GLU A 79 -9.08 -18.77 -8.26
N ASN A 80 -9.09 -18.30 -7.01
CA ASN A 80 -10.04 -17.29 -6.57
C ASN A 80 -9.75 -15.93 -7.22
N LEU A 81 -8.47 -15.60 -7.37
CA LEU A 81 -8.06 -14.37 -8.04
C LEU A 81 -8.44 -14.39 -9.53
N GLU A 82 -8.19 -15.49 -10.23
CA GLU A 82 -8.58 -15.65 -11.64
C GLU A 82 -10.09 -15.57 -11.82
N LYS A 83 -10.88 -16.24 -10.96
CA LYS A 83 -12.35 -16.12 -10.96
C LYS A 83 -12.79 -14.67 -10.74
N ALA A 84 -12.16 -13.94 -9.83
CA ALA A 84 -12.48 -12.54 -9.57
C ALA A 84 -12.19 -11.65 -10.79
N PHE A 85 -11.08 -11.87 -11.51
CA PHE A 85 -10.78 -11.12 -12.73
C PHE A 85 -11.74 -11.43 -13.88
N VAL A 86 -12.22 -12.67 -14.00
CA VAL A 86 -13.24 -13.03 -15.00
C VAL A 86 -14.58 -12.37 -14.68
N GLN A 87 -14.99 -12.38 -13.41
CA GLN A 87 -16.27 -11.80 -12.99
C GLN A 87 -16.24 -10.26 -12.98
N ILE A 88 -15.09 -9.66 -12.65
CA ILE A 88 -14.91 -8.22 -12.50
C ILE A 88 -13.62 -7.80 -13.22
N PRO A 89 -13.63 -7.67 -14.56
CA PRO A 89 -12.44 -7.32 -15.33
C PRO A 89 -11.79 -6.00 -14.92
N GLN A 90 -12.56 -5.06 -14.36
CA GLN A 90 -12.08 -3.77 -13.85
C GLN A 90 -11.04 -3.90 -12.72
N LEU A 91 -10.98 -5.06 -12.04
CA LEU A 91 -9.95 -5.32 -11.04
C LEU A 91 -8.54 -5.37 -11.64
N LEU A 92 -8.40 -5.61 -12.95
CA LEU A 92 -7.12 -5.57 -13.64
C LEU A 92 -6.48 -4.17 -13.58
N ASP A 93 -7.27 -3.09 -13.54
CA ASP A 93 -6.76 -1.72 -13.41
C ASP A 93 -6.12 -1.45 -12.03
N MET A 94 -6.45 -2.29 -11.04
CA MET A 94 -5.87 -2.27 -9.70
C MET A 94 -4.61 -3.14 -9.60
N VAL A 95 -4.18 -3.79 -10.67
CA VAL A 95 -2.95 -4.58 -10.70
C VAL A 95 -1.84 -3.77 -11.38
N VAL A 96 -0.64 -3.77 -10.80
CA VAL A 96 0.54 -3.18 -11.41
C VAL A 96 1.55 -4.27 -11.74
N SER A 97 2.06 -4.22 -12.98
CA SER A 97 3.12 -5.11 -13.41
C SER A 97 4.47 -4.69 -12.81
N PRO A 98 5.30 -5.63 -12.33
CA PRO A 98 6.64 -5.32 -11.80
C PRO A 98 7.58 -4.67 -12.81
N VAL A 99 7.31 -4.81 -14.12
CA VAL A 99 8.17 -4.26 -15.19
C VAL A 99 7.86 -2.79 -15.52
N VAL A 100 6.75 -2.25 -15.02
CA VAL A 100 6.40 -0.84 -15.28
C VAL A 100 7.27 0.06 -14.40
N PRO A 101 7.97 1.06 -14.97
CA PRO A 101 8.68 2.04 -14.18
C PRO A 101 7.72 2.76 -13.24
N VAL A 102 7.92 2.65 -11.93
CA VAL A 102 6.99 3.25 -10.95
C VAL A 102 6.84 4.76 -11.14
N ALA A 103 7.90 5.44 -11.57
CA ALA A 103 7.86 6.87 -11.87
C ALA A 103 6.84 7.21 -12.98
N SER A 104 6.55 6.31 -13.92
CA SER A 104 5.55 6.57 -14.96
C SER A 104 4.11 6.43 -14.48
N LEU A 105 3.89 6.00 -13.24
CA LEU A 105 2.57 5.84 -12.64
C LEU A 105 2.03 7.15 -12.03
N THR A 106 2.84 8.20 -11.99
CA THR A 106 2.49 9.50 -11.39
C THR A 106 2.76 10.64 -12.36
N PHE A 107 1.99 11.72 -12.27
CA PHE A 107 2.21 12.91 -13.10
C PHE A 107 3.51 13.65 -12.76
N SER A 108 4.02 13.50 -11.53
CA SER A 108 5.25 14.17 -11.07
C SER A 108 6.52 13.35 -11.29
N GLY A 109 6.39 12.05 -11.52
CA GLY A 109 7.52 11.11 -11.48
C GLY A 109 8.12 10.88 -10.09
N ARG A 110 7.59 11.52 -9.03
CA ARG A 110 8.13 11.41 -7.67
C ARG A 110 7.81 10.04 -7.07
N VAL A 111 8.85 9.33 -6.64
CA VAL A 111 8.74 8.00 -6.03
C VAL A 111 9.36 7.98 -4.65
N ILE A 112 8.67 7.38 -3.68
CA ILE A 112 9.19 7.06 -2.34
C ILE A 112 9.08 5.55 -2.16
N VAL A 113 10.18 4.90 -1.76
CA VAL A 113 10.24 3.44 -1.60
C VAL A 113 10.33 3.08 -0.13
N PHE A 114 9.38 2.29 0.34
CA PHE A 114 9.44 1.68 1.67
C PHE A 114 10.17 0.33 1.59
N PRO A 115 11.05 0.04 2.57
CA PRO A 115 11.89 -1.15 2.58
C PRO A 115 11.14 -2.48 2.77
#